data_AF-A0A965QRN7-F1
#
_entry.id   AF-A0A965QRN7-F1
#
_cell.length_a   1.000
_cell.length_b   1.000
_cell.length_c   1.000
_cell.angle_alpha   90.00
_cell.angle_beta   90.00
_cell.angle_gamma   90.00
#
_symmetry.space_group_name_H-M   'P 1'
#
loop_
_entity.id
_entity.type
_entity.pdbx_description
1 polymer ?
#
loop_
_entity_poly.entity_id
_entity_poly.type
_entity_poly.pdbx_seq_one_letter_code
_entity_poly.pdbx_strand_id
1 'polypeptide(L)' 'MAKSRRKRRPAADLEAAYTCESCGEEIVVPVDISGGTQQDYVEDCPVCCHPMSLHVEIDDEGEAHVAGEHE' A
#
# COMPACT_ATOMS: atom_id res chain seq x y z
N MET A 1 13.02 -32.19 10.39
CA MET A 1 13.29 -31.40 9.17
C MET A 1 11.97 -30.76 8.71
N ALA A 2 11.63 -29.59 9.24
CA ALA A 2 10.37 -28.89 8.94
C ALA A 2 10.41 -28.38 7.50
N LYS A 3 9.74 -29.08 6.58
CA LYS A 3 9.59 -28.62 5.19
C LYS A 3 8.53 -27.52 5.17
N SER A 4 9.03 -26.29 5.04
CA SER A 4 8.35 -25.03 4.76
C SER A 4 6.92 -25.22 4.21
N ARG A 5 5.93 -24.88 5.04
CA ARG A 5 4.57 -24.64 4.58
C ARG A 5 4.62 -23.40 3.70
N ARG A 6 4.59 -23.59 2.38
CA ARG A 6 4.22 -22.54 1.42
C ARG A 6 2.82 -22.04 1.78
N LYS A 7 2.71 -21.11 2.72
CA LYS A 7 1.50 -20.31 2.94
C LYS A 7 1.37 -19.47 1.68
N ARG A 8 0.56 -19.92 0.73
CA ARG A 8 -0.09 -19.00 -0.20
C ARG A 8 -0.85 -18.01 0.69
N ARG A 9 -0.25 -16.86 1.03
CA ARG A 9 -1.01 -15.75 1.60
C ARG A 9 -2.04 -15.40 0.52
N PRO A 10 -3.35 -15.37 0.85
CA PRO A 10 -4.30 -14.84 -0.11
C PRO A 10 -3.85 -13.42 -0.45
N ALA A 11 -3.90 -13.10 -1.74
CA ALA A 11 -3.59 -11.81 -2.34
C ALA A 11 -4.33 -10.58 -1.74
N ALA A 12 -5.20 -10.79 -0.76
CA ALA A 12 -6.16 -9.82 -0.24
C ALA A 12 -5.76 -9.20 1.11
N ASP A 13 -4.52 -9.41 1.56
CA ASP A 13 -4.02 -9.00 2.88
C ASP A 13 -2.61 -8.39 2.76
N LEU A 14 -2.37 -7.65 1.66
CA LEU A 14 -1.20 -6.79 1.55
C LEU A 14 -1.59 -5.42 2.09
N GLU A 15 -0.76 -4.89 2.97
CA GLU A 15 -0.92 -3.57 3.56
C GLU A 15 0.43 -2.86 3.45
N ALA A 16 0.37 -1.56 3.21
CA ALA A 16 1.54 -0.69 3.17
C ALA A 16 1.20 0.60 3.93
N ALA A 17 2.20 1.39 4.29
CA ALA A 17 1.99 2.64 5.01
C ALA A 17 2.72 3.81 4.34
N TYR A 18 2.09 4.98 4.33
CA TYR A 18 2.72 6.25 3.97
C TYR A 18 2.49 7.30 5.06
N THR A 19 3.29 8.36 5.08
CA THR A 19 3.06 9.52 5.94
C THR A 19 2.39 10.62 5.13
N CYS A 20 1.24 11.12 5.59
CA CYS A 20 0.56 12.23 4.93
C CYS A 20 1.34 13.53 5.13
N GLU A 21 1.75 14.19 4.04
CA GLU A 21 2.53 15.44 4.12
C GLU A 21 1.70 16.64 4.62
N SER A 22 0.37 16.56 4.52
CA SER A 22 -0.55 17.60 4.99
C SER A 22 -0.76 17.61 6.51
N CYS A 23 -0.98 16.44 7.14
CA CYS A 23 -1.26 16.35 8.57
C CYS A 23 -0.16 15.68 9.41
N GLY A 24 0.79 15.00 8.76
CA GLY A 24 1.89 14.28 9.40
C GLY A 24 1.53 12.91 9.97
N GLU A 25 0.31 12.41 9.75
CA GLU A 25 -0.12 11.10 10.27
C GLU A 25 0.41 9.94 9.40
N GLU A 26 0.72 8.82 10.04
CA GLU A 26 1.03 7.56 9.35
C GLU A 26 -0.27 6.84 8.99
N ILE A 27 -0.45 6.55 7.70
CA ILE A 27 -1.67 5.98 7.15
C ILE A 27 -1.34 4.62 6.58
N VAL A 28 -1.97 3.59 7.14
CA VAL A 28 -1.91 2.21 6.64
C VAL A 28 -3.03 2.01 5.64
N VAL A 29 -2.68 1.59 4.43
CA VAL A 29 -3.62 1.33 3.34
C VAL A 29 -3.57 -0.13 2.91
N PRO A 30 -4.72 -0.77 2.65
CA PRO A 30 -4.76 -2.07 2.01
C PRO A 30 -4.35 -1.93 0.54
N VAL A 31 -3.54 -2.86 0.06
CA VAL A 31 -3.05 -2.89 -1.33
C VAL A 31 -3.78 -3.99 -2.10
N ASP A 32 -4.58 -3.60 -3.08
CA ASP A 32 -5.23 -4.52 -4.00
C ASP A 32 -4.30 -4.87 -5.17
N ILE A 33 -3.93 -6.14 -5.30
CA ILE A 33 -3.04 -6.56 -6.39
C ILE A 33 -3.74 -6.69 -7.74
N SER A 34 -5.08 -6.58 -7.77
CA SER A 34 -5.84 -6.74 -9.01
C SER A 34 -5.57 -5.61 -10.02
N GLY A 35 -5.12 -4.44 -9.53
CA GLY A 35 -4.68 -3.30 -10.34
C GLY A 35 -3.29 -3.46 -10.96
N GLY A 36 -2.56 -4.54 -10.67
CA GLY A 36 -1.20 -4.79 -11.16
C GLY A 36 -0.12 -4.49 -10.11
N THR A 37 1.15 -4.68 -10.51
CA THR A 37 2.30 -4.49 -9.61
C THR A 37 2.73 -3.04 -9.45
N GLN A 38 2.25 -2.14 -10.32
CA GLN A 38 2.46 -0.70 -10.25
C GLN A 38 1.10 -0.03 -10.40
N GLN A 39 0.73 0.82 -9.45
CA GLN A 39 -0.57 1.49 -9.44
C GLN A 39 -0.40 2.92 -8.97
N ASP A 40 -1.07 3.84 -9.67
CA ASP A 40 -1.08 5.26 -9.36
C ASP A 40 -2.53 5.70 -9.25
N TYR A 41 -2.93 6.22 -8.08
CA TYR A 41 -4.29 6.68 -7.84
C TYR A 41 -4.33 7.76 -6.76
N VAL A 42 -5.39 8.56 -6.78
CA VAL A 42 -5.62 9.60 -5.77
C VAL A 42 -6.61 9.08 -4.74
N GLU A 43 -6.25 9.20 -3.46
CA GLU A 43 -7.11 8.88 -2.32
C GLU A 43 -7.04 10.02 -1.29
N ASP A 44 -8.17 10.34 -0.68
CA ASP A 44 -8.20 11.37 0.37
C ASP A 44 -7.61 10.82 1.68
N CYS A 45 -6.76 11.60 2.33
CA CYS A 45 -6.26 11.29 3.66
C CYS A 45 -7.43 11.08 4.65
N PRO A 46 -7.60 9.90 5.28
CA PRO A 46 -8.70 9.64 6.22
C PRO A 46 -8.70 10.53 7.48
N VAL A 47 -7.61 11.25 7.74
CA VAL A 47 -7.46 12.12 8.91
C VAL A 47 -7.77 13.58 8.59
N CYS A 48 -7.21 14.13 7.51
CA CYS A 48 -7.35 15.54 7.17
C CYS A 48 -8.15 15.82 5.88
N CYS A 49 -8.63 14.79 5.19
CA CYS A 49 -9.42 14.86 3.96
C CYS A 49 -8.75 15.65 2.83
N HIS A 50 -7.41 15.69 2.79
CA HIS A 50 -6.69 16.26 1.66
C HIS A 50 -6.41 15.16 0.64
N PRO A 51 -6.60 15.40 -0.66
CA PRO A 51 -6.19 14.47 -1.70
C PRO A 51 -4.69 14.17 -1.60
N MET A 52 -4.36 12.88 -1.70
CA MET A 52 -3.00 12.34 -1.77
C MET A 52 -2.87 11.49 -3.04
N SER A 53 -1.87 11.78 -3.86
CA SER A 53 -1.44 10.88 -4.94
C SER A 53 -0.64 9.73 -4.34
N LEU A 54 -1.16 8.52 -4.48
CA LEU A 54 -0.55 7.29 -3.98
C LEU A 54 0.11 6.53 -5.13
N HIS A 55 1.38 6.21 -4.93
CA HIS A 55 2.20 5.39 -5.81
C HIS A 55 2.45 4.05 -5.12
N VAL A 56 1.88 2.98 -5.67
CA VAL A 56 2.00 1.62 -5.12
C VAL A 56 2.89 0.78 -6.02
N GLU A 57 3.89 0.15 -5.41
CA GLU A 57 4.73 -0.87 -6.04
C GLU A 57 4.67 -2.18 -5.26
N ILE A 58 4.51 -3.29 -5.98
CA ILE A 58 4.58 -4.64 -5.43
C ILE A 58 5.82 -5.31 -6.02
N ASP A 59 6.72 -5.75 -5.14
CA ASP A 59 7.96 -6.40 -5.55
C ASP A 59 7.76 -7.88 -5.94
N ASP A 60 8.84 -8.51 -6.43
CA ASP A 60 8.84 -9.93 -6.82
C ASP A 60 8.67 -10.89 -5.62
N GLU A 61 8.88 -10.41 -4.39
CA GLU A 61 8.67 -11.16 -3.13
C GLU A 61 7.21 -11.03 -2.63
N GLY A 62 6.44 -10.13 -3.24
CA GLY A 62 5.05 -9.84 -2.90
C GLY A 62 4.89 -8.87 -1.73
N GLU A 63 5.93 -8.09 -1.41
CA GLU A 63 5.84 -6.96 -0.49
C GLU A 63 5.34 -5.72 -1.23
N ALA A 64 4.46 -4.96 -0.57
CA ALA A 64 3.89 -3.75 -1.13
C ALA A 64 4.52 -2.52 -0.49
N HIS A 65 4.88 -1.56 -1.32
CA HIS A 65 5.39 -0.25 -0.95
C HIS A 65 4.42 0.81 -1.44
N VAL A 66 4.15 1.81 -0.61
CA VAL A 66 3.33 2.96 -0.98
C VAL A 66 4.08 4.24 -0.65
N ALA A 67 4.11 5.17 -1.61
CA ALA A 67 4.52 6.55 -1.40
C ALA A 67 3.30 7.45 -1.61
N GLY A 68 3.15 8.46 -0.75
CA GLY A 68 2.08 9.45 -0.86
C GLY A 68 2.65 10.84 -1.07
N GLU A 69 2.18 11.54 -2.10
CA GLU A 69 2.52 12.93 -2.40
C GLU A 69 1.27 13.79 -2.32
N HIS A 70 1.41 14.99 -1.76
CA HIS A 70 0.31 15.94 -1.64
C HIS A 70 0.01 16.61 -3.00
N GLU A 71 -1.26 16.56 -3.46
CA GLU A 71 -1.75 17.29 -4.65
C GLU A 71 -2.38 18.66 -4.34
#